data_AF-A0A353LWB2-F1
#
_entry.id   AF-A0A353LWB2-F1
#
_cell.length_a   1.000
_cell.length_b   1.000
_cell.length_c   1.000
_cell.angle_alpha   90.00
_cell.angle_beta   90.00
_cell.angle_gamma   90.00
#
_symmetry.space_group_name_H-M   'P 1'
#
loop_
_entity.id
_entity.type
_entity.pdbx_description
1 polymer ?
#
loop_
_entity_poly.entity_id
_entity_poly.type
_entity_poly.pdbx_seq_one_letter_code
_entity_poly.pdbx_strand_id
1 'polypeptide(L)'
;MDRRKELKEKYRQMKPAMGVLAIQSTITHKYYLEGSIDLKSAINRVLFQLKWGGHPNKELQRDWNEWGQEHFTVGVIDELPYAENQTDYHDDIAELQSIWEEKLRLEGAGLY
;
A
#
# COMPACT_ATOMS: atom_id res chain seq x y z
N MET A 1 6.65 35.46 8.52
CA MET A 1 5.93 34.18 8.41
C MET A 1 5.35 34.09 7.02
N ASP A 2 5.94 33.24 6.17
CA ASP A 2 5.66 33.19 4.72
C ASP A 2 4.33 32.53 4.41
N ARG A 3 3.33 33.33 4.03
CA ARG A 3 1.98 32.88 3.61
C ARG A 3 2.00 31.84 2.48
N ARG A 4 3.05 31.84 1.63
CA ARG A 4 3.27 30.80 0.60
C ARG A 4 3.63 29.44 1.20
N LYS A 5 4.39 29.41 2.30
CA LYS A 5 4.77 28.18 3.00
C LYS A 5 3.57 27.55 3.70
N GLU A 6 2.76 28.36 4.39
CA GLU A 6 1.51 27.90 5.03
C GLU A 6 0.48 27.37 4.02
N LEU A 7 0.34 28.01 2.87
CA LEU A 7 -0.53 27.53 1.80
C LEU A 7 -0.02 26.21 1.21
N LYS A 8 1.29 26.06 1.01
CA LYS A 8 1.92 24.79 0.54
C LYS A 8 1.72 23.66 1.54
N GLU A 9 1.89 23.92 2.84
CA GLU A 9 1.69 22.90 3.90
C GLU A 9 0.22 22.49 4.01
N LYS A 10 -0.72 23.44 3.98
CA LYS A 10 -2.17 23.12 3.91
C LYS A 10 -2.50 22.32 2.66
N TYR A 11 -1.92 22.67 1.50
CA TYR A 11 -2.15 21.93 0.26
C TYR A 11 -1.61 20.50 0.33
N ARG A 12 -0.43 20.30 0.95
CA ARG A 12 0.13 18.97 1.21
C ARG A 12 -0.72 18.15 2.17
N GLN A 13 -1.28 18.76 3.23
CA GLN A 13 -2.19 18.10 4.17
C GLN A 13 -3.53 17.69 3.53
N MET A 14 -3.95 18.36 2.45
CA MET A 14 -5.18 18.02 1.74
C MET A 14 -5.00 16.91 0.69
N LYS A 15 -3.76 16.64 0.25
CA LYS A 15 -3.49 15.57 -0.71
C LYS A 15 -3.45 14.21 0.01
N PRO A 16 -4.04 13.15 -0.55
CA PRO A 16 -3.96 11.81 0.04
C PRO A 16 -2.51 11.32 0.06
N ALA A 17 -2.16 10.47 1.03
CA ALA A 17 -0.86 9.82 1.04
C ALA A 17 -0.78 8.82 -0.13
N MET A 18 0.35 8.80 -0.82
CA MET A 18 0.65 7.89 -1.92
C MET A 18 1.89 7.06 -1.59
N GLY A 19 2.04 5.89 -2.21
CA GLY A 19 3.14 4.98 -1.92
C GLY A 19 2.71 3.53 -2.06
N VAL A 20 3.17 2.66 -1.16
CA VAL A 20 2.90 1.22 -1.19
C VAL A 20 2.26 0.77 0.12
N LEU A 21 1.16 0.03 0.02
CA LEU A 21 0.56 -0.69 1.13
C LEU A 21 0.99 -2.16 1.10
N ALA A 22 0.98 -2.78 2.28
CA ALA A 22 1.24 -4.20 2.47
C ALA A 22 0.13 -4.87 3.28
N ILE A 23 -0.16 -6.12 2.91
CA ILE A 23 -0.93 -7.07 3.72
C ILE A 23 -0.03 -8.25 4.03
N GLN A 24 0.28 -8.44 5.31
CA GLN A 24 1.12 -9.52 5.79
C GLN A 24 0.27 -10.58 6.49
N SER A 25 0.43 -11.84 6.09
CA SER A 25 -0.07 -12.97 6.89
C SER A 25 0.90 -13.27 8.04
N THR A 26 0.40 -13.35 9.26
CA THR A 26 1.19 -13.79 10.42
C THR A 26 1.38 -15.31 10.46
N ILE A 27 0.67 -16.05 9.60
CA ILE A 27 0.72 -17.52 9.53
C ILE A 27 1.70 -17.98 8.47
N THR A 28 1.56 -17.48 7.24
CA THR A 28 2.41 -17.89 6.10
C THR A 28 3.64 -17.02 5.92
N HIS A 29 3.72 -15.89 6.65
CA HIS A 29 4.73 -14.85 6.48
C HIS A 29 4.81 -14.28 5.05
N LYS A 30 3.74 -14.44 4.27
CA LYS A 30 3.61 -13.87 2.93
C LYS A 30 3.09 -12.44 2.98
N TYR A 31 3.50 -11.67 1.97
CA TYR A 31 3.09 -10.28 1.78
C TYR A 31 2.37 -10.10 0.45
N TYR A 32 1.30 -9.33 0.48
CA TYR A 32 0.69 -8.74 -0.71
C TYR A 32 1.03 -7.26 -0.72
N LEU A 33 1.57 -6.77 -1.83
CA LEU A 33 1.93 -5.37 -2.01
C LEU A 33 1.02 -4.72 -3.05
N GLU A 34 0.63 -3.47 -2.82
CA GLU A 34 -0.10 -2.67 -3.81
C GLU A 34 0.35 -1.21 -3.75
N GLY A 35 0.85 -0.71 -4.87
CA GLY A 35 1.12 0.72 -5.07
C GLY A 35 -0.15 1.53 -5.30
N SER A 36 -0.26 2.72 -4.70
CA SER A 36 -1.41 3.60 -4.91
C SER A 36 -1.08 5.09 -4.73
N ILE A 37 -1.77 5.93 -5.50
CA ILE A 37 -1.80 7.39 -5.33
C ILE A 37 -2.70 7.84 -4.15
N ASP A 38 -3.54 6.94 -3.63
CA ASP A 38 -4.38 7.17 -2.45
C ASP A 38 -4.41 5.89 -1.61
N LEU A 39 -3.43 5.79 -0.70
CA LEU A 39 -3.23 4.66 0.18
C LEU A 39 -4.45 4.40 1.08
N LYS A 40 -5.14 5.45 1.53
CA LYS A 40 -6.32 5.30 2.38
C LYS A 40 -7.45 4.63 1.60
N SER A 41 -7.72 5.09 0.38
CA SER A 41 -8.74 4.50 -0.48
C SER A 41 -8.37 3.07 -0.90
N ALA A 42 -7.09 2.81 -1.20
CA ALA A 42 -6.58 1.49 -1.56
C ALA A 42 -6.74 0.47 -0.42
N ILE A 43 -6.32 0.82 0.81
CA ILE A 43 -6.48 -0.05 2.00
C ILE A 43 -7.95 -0.41 2.20
N ASN A 44 -8.86 0.58 2.13
CA ASN A 44 -10.29 0.33 2.27
C ASN A 44 -10.84 -0.60 1.18
N ARG A 45 -10.42 -0.38 -0.08
CA ARG A 45 -10.82 -1.22 -1.21
C ARG A 45 -10.37 -2.66 -1.03
N VAL A 46 -9.10 -2.88 -0.71
CA VAL A 46 -8.53 -4.21 -0.54
C VAL A 46 -9.20 -4.94 0.63
N LEU A 47 -9.33 -4.29 1.79
CA LEU A 47 -10.04 -4.86 2.94
C LEU A 47 -11.49 -5.20 2.63
N PHE A 48 -12.20 -4.33 1.90
CA PHE A 48 -13.57 -4.60 1.47
C PHE A 48 -13.61 -5.83 0.56
N GLN A 49 -12.75 -5.89 -0.46
CA GLN A 49 -12.68 -7.02 -1.38
C GLN A 49 -12.40 -8.34 -0.65
N LEU A 50 -11.45 -8.36 0.29
CA LEU A 50 -11.12 -9.55 1.08
C LEU A 50 -12.29 -10.01 1.95
N LYS A 51 -12.96 -9.07 2.65
CA LYS A 51 -14.14 -9.35 3.46
C LYS A 51 -15.31 -9.91 2.65
N TRP A 52 -15.49 -9.46 1.42
CA TRP A 52 -16.58 -9.89 0.53
C TRP A 52 -16.21 -11.09 -0.35
N GLY A 53 -15.00 -11.64 -0.26
CA GLY A 53 -14.57 -12.77 -1.08
C GLY A 53 -14.22 -12.41 -2.53
N GLY A 54 -14.09 -11.12 -2.84
CA GLY A 54 -13.95 -10.57 -4.18
C GLY A 54 -12.54 -10.12 -4.55
N HIS A 55 -11.52 -10.41 -3.74
CA HIS A 55 -10.16 -9.97 -4.02
C HIS A 55 -9.59 -10.64 -5.29
N PRO A 56 -8.88 -9.90 -6.15
CA PRO A 56 -8.31 -10.44 -7.39
C PRO A 56 -7.24 -11.49 -7.12
N ASN A 57 -6.40 -11.29 -6.09
CA ASN A 57 -5.43 -12.30 -5.66
C ASN A 57 -6.14 -13.47 -4.98
N LYS A 58 -6.22 -14.61 -5.68
CA LYS A 58 -6.94 -15.81 -5.23
C LYS A 58 -6.23 -16.54 -4.10
N GLU A 59 -4.91 -16.49 -4.05
CA GLU A 59 -4.15 -17.11 -2.98
C GLU A 59 -4.37 -16.34 -1.66
N LEU A 60 -4.19 -15.03 -1.69
CA LEU A 60 -4.49 -14.16 -0.54
C LEU A 60 -5.94 -14.31 -0.09
N GLN A 61 -6.91 -14.36 -1.01
CA GLN A 61 -8.32 -14.53 -0.66
C GLN A 61 -8.60 -15.87 0.01
N ARG A 62 -7.94 -16.94 -0.45
CA ARG A 62 -8.07 -18.28 0.14
C ARG A 62 -7.52 -18.27 1.56
N ASP A 63 -6.29 -17.79 1.74
CA ASP A 63 -5.64 -17.73 3.05
C ASP A 63 -6.44 -16.83 4.01
N TRP A 64 -6.98 -15.70 3.52
CA TRP A 64 -7.85 -14.82 4.29
C TRP A 64 -9.12 -15.51 4.80
N ASN A 65 -9.75 -16.33 3.95
CA ASN A 65 -10.95 -17.08 4.32
C ASN A 65 -10.64 -18.24 5.28
N GLU A 66 -9.47 -18.86 5.14
CA GLU A 66 -9.04 -20.00 5.96
C GLU A 66 -8.62 -19.57 7.36
N TRP A 67 -7.80 -18.52 7.46
CA TRP A 67 -7.21 -18.10 8.73
C TRP A 67 -8.02 -16.99 9.41
N GLY A 68 -8.77 -16.17 8.67
CA GLY A 68 -9.50 -15.04 9.24
C GLY A 68 -8.66 -13.77 9.32
N GLN A 69 -9.34 -12.62 9.42
CA GLN A 69 -8.75 -11.29 9.34
C GLN A 69 -7.70 -11.02 10.44
N GLU A 70 -7.89 -11.57 11.64
CA GLU A 70 -7.03 -11.38 12.80
C GLU A 70 -5.58 -11.86 12.58
N HIS A 71 -5.38 -12.73 11.59
CA HIS A 71 -4.07 -13.25 11.19
C HIS A 71 -3.42 -12.45 10.06
N PHE A 72 -3.97 -11.28 9.74
CA PHE A 72 -3.43 -10.38 8.73
C PHE A 72 -3.20 -8.98 9.27
N THR A 73 -2.01 -8.45 9.01
CA THR A 73 -1.67 -7.04 9.30
C THR A 73 -1.73 -6.25 8.00
N VAL A 74 -2.49 -5.16 7.99
CA VAL A 74 -2.62 -4.26 6.84
C VAL A 74 -2.07 -2.89 7.23
N GLY A 75 -1.20 -2.33 6.38
CA GLY A 75 -0.61 -1.03 6.63
C GLY A 75 0.13 -0.46 5.44
N VAL A 76 0.61 0.77 5.60
CA VAL A 76 1.51 1.42 4.64
C VAL A 76 2.94 0.96 4.96
N ILE A 77 3.65 0.46 3.97
CA ILE A 77 5.06 0.07 4.13
C ILE A 77 6.01 1.19 3.72
N ASP A 78 5.58 2.03 2.78
CA ASP A 78 6.35 3.19 2.32
C ASP A 78 5.46 4.26 1.71
N GLU A 79 5.86 5.52 1.87
CA GLU A 79 5.14 6.69 1.37
C GLU A 79 6.02 7.45 0.37
N LEU A 80 5.46 7.76 -0.80
CA LEU A 80 6.11 8.59 -1.80
C LEU A 80 5.71 10.07 -1.58
N PRO A 81 6.66 10.98 -1.32
CA PRO A 81 6.36 12.38 -1.09
C PRO A 81 6.03 13.12 -2.39
N TYR A 82 5.16 14.13 -2.30
CA TYR A 82 4.83 14.98 -3.44
C TYR A 82 5.99 15.88 -3.88
N ALA A 83 6.38 15.78 -5.16
CA ALA A 83 7.30 16.70 -5.81
C ALA A 83 6.58 17.96 -6.33
N GLU A 84 7.30 19.08 -6.43
CA GLU A 84 6.68 20.38 -6.75
C GLU A 84 6.19 20.49 -8.20
N ASN A 85 6.84 19.79 -9.14
CA ASN A 85 6.57 19.91 -10.59
C ASN A 85 6.11 18.60 -11.23
N GLN A 86 5.62 17.66 -10.42
CA GLN A 86 5.21 16.34 -10.89
C GLN A 86 3.74 16.09 -10.57
N THR A 87 3.01 15.67 -11.60
CA THR A 87 1.58 15.40 -11.55
C THR A 87 1.24 13.94 -11.74
N ASP A 88 2.17 13.15 -12.29
CA ASP A 88 2.02 11.72 -12.49
C ASP A 88 3.08 10.98 -11.67
N TYR A 89 2.64 10.04 -10.83
CA TYR A 89 3.48 9.27 -9.92
C TYR A 89 3.33 7.76 -10.16
N HIS A 90 2.63 7.33 -11.22
CA HIS A 90 2.36 5.89 -11.44
C HIS A 90 3.66 5.09 -11.60
N ASP A 91 4.61 5.60 -12.40
CA ASP A 91 5.90 4.93 -12.62
C ASP A 91 6.75 4.88 -11.33
N ASP A 92 6.83 5.99 -10.58
CA ASP A 92 7.56 6.03 -9.31
C ASP A 92 6.97 5.07 -8.27
N ILE A 93 5.64 4.97 -8.21
CA ILE A 93 4.95 4.05 -7.29
C ILE A 93 5.18 2.60 -7.73
N ALA A 94 5.19 2.32 -9.03
CA ALA A 94 5.48 0.98 -9.55
C ALA A 94 6.95 0.58 -9.29
N GLU A 95 7.88 1.52 -9.42
CA GLU A 95 9.29 1.31 -9.06
C GLU A 95 9.43 1.07 -7.55
N LEU A 96 8.78 1.89 -6.72
CA LEU A 96 8.76 1.72 -5.27
C LEU A 96 8.20 0.36 -4.86
N GLN A 97 7.10 -0.07 -5.47
CA GLN A 97 6.54 -1.41 -5.25
C GLN A 97 7.56 -2.49 -5.62
N SER A 98 8.20 -2.39 -6.77
CA SER A 98 9.18 -3.38 -7.24
C SER A 98 10.40 -3.48 -6.31
N ILE A 99 10.90 -2.34 -5.80
CA ILE A 99 11.98 -2.30 -4.81
C ILE A 99 11.58 -3.07 -3.55
N TRP A 100 10.35 -2.87 -3.06
CA TRP A 100 9.86 -3.58 -1.87
C TRP A 100 9.63 -5.07 -2.12
N GLU A 101 9.13 -5.45 -3.30
CA GLU A 101 9.02 -6.86 -3.69
C GLU A 101 10.38 -7.55 -3.69
N GLU A 102 11.41 -6.92 -4.28
CA GLU A 102 12.77 -7.44 -4.30
C GLU A 102 13.36 -7.53 -2.90
N LYS A 103 13.22 -6.49 -2.09
CA LYS A 103 13.70 -6.45 -0.71
C LYS A 103 13.09 -7.57 0.14
N LEU A 104 11.77 -7.75 0.08
CA LEU A 104 11.09 -8.82 0.83
C LEU A 104 11.53 -10.21 0.37
N ARG A 105 11.75 -10.42 -0.94
CA ARG A 105 12.29 -11.68 -1.46
C ARG A 105 13.71 -11.96 -0.94
N LEU A 106 14.56 -10.94 -0.87
CA LEU A 106 15.92 -11.05 -0.32
C LEU A 106 15.91 -11.35 1.19
N GLU A 107 14.92 -10.83 1.91
CA GLU A 107 14.68 -11.13 3.33
C GLU A 107 14.05 -12.52 3.55
N GLY A 108 13.76 -13.27 2.47
CA GLY A 108 13.19 -14.61 2.51
C GLY A 108 11.68 -14.66 2.72
N ALA A 109 10.99 -13.51 2.63
CA ALA A 109 9.55 -13.47 2.68
C ALA A 109 8.91 -13.95 1.37
N GLY A 110 7.77 -14.63 1.48
CA GLY A 110 6.97 -14.99 0.32
C GLY A 110 6.10 -13.81 -0.13
N LEU A 111 5.75 -13.79 -1.42
CA LEU A 111 4.77 -12.83 -1.96
C LEU A 111 3.52 -13.58 -2.45
N TYR A 112 2.37 -12.93 -2.33
CA TYR A 112 1.09 -13.38 -2.86
C TYR A 112 0.94 -13.05 -4.35
#